data_AF-A0A6A6U4D1-F1
#
_entry.id   AF-A0A6A6U4D1-F1
#
_cell.length_a   1.000
_cell.length_b   1.000
_cell.length_c   1.000
_cell.angle_alpha   90.00
_cell.angle_beta   90.00
_cell.angle_gamma   90.00
#
_symmetry.space_group_name_H-M   'P 1'
#
loop_
_entity.id
_entity.type
_entity.pdbx_description
1 polymer ?
#
loop_
_entity_poly.entity_id
_entity_poly.type
_entity_poly.pdbx_seq_one_letter_code
_entity_poly.pdbx_strand_id
1 'polypeptide(L)'
;MLNITLLKISRDYICMVSMRPCQSISSSVLTGTVDHAQEYRNLVRNSPLLQRGWIFQEWFLSRRILYFTTAGLFFECQDSYPVSEAHIEFPHSTSTKLDPFFKAGIRKFTGSPELLWYTLVELYSELDLTQANKDRIIAMAGVAKEVRSIFSINDKKYHAEPQHYEYIAGLWLRDIHQGLLWQRKNIEGSYKPLAGYPSWSWASTLNAVCWDQKPPHSKPEMQITHLIAGDNTEVKIQSPCNNCNAFDESTNSHPGQLLFPYALNNSFTRLRVEGRMTNVWIRETLDEKQRNFLRKVTKSNAQELWTTEDDKTERGYAWFQLCSIAEPSIIAGWAVLDNLEMIRFDPTTKDYRLRLVALHVSTRTGILGGIVYGQLGNLGHTHNAFDILLLEKTENTSQDEYKRVGMGCVFDMTIIREFQKELDVQFELI
;
A
#
# COMPACT_ATOMS: atom_id res chain seq x y z
N MET A 1 -29.74 18.14 9.16
CA MET A 1 -30.05 16.77 8.69
C MET A 1 -29.81 16.77 7.18
N LEU A 2 -28.76 16.09 6.69
CA LEU A 2 -28.42 16.03 5.26
C LEU A 2 -29.39 15.06 4.57
N ASN A 3 -30.24 15.55 3.67
CA ASN A 3 -30.99 14.68 2.76
C ASN A 3 -30.06 14.24 1.63
N ILE A 4 -29.45 13.07 1.80
CA ILE A 4 -28.70 12.38 0.76
C ILE A 4 -29.66 11.38 0.11
N THR A 5 -30.11 11.67 -1.10
CA THR A 5 -30.84 10.69 -1.92
C THR A 5 -29.82 9.96 -2.80
N LEU A 6 -29.18 8.94 -2.25
CA LEU A 6 -28.47 7.96 -3.07
C LEU A 6 -29.50 6.97 -3.59
N LEU A 7 -29.90 7.14 -4.85
CA LEU A 7 -30.72 6.14 -5.53
C LEU A 7 -29.83 4.91 -5.77
N LYS A 8 -30.29 3.76 -5.25
CA LYS A 8 -29.61 2.46 -5.33
C LYS A 8 -29.40 2.07 -6.79
N ILE A 9 -28.15 1.85 -7.22
CA ILE A 9 -27.78 1.67 -8.63
C ILE A 9 -27.44 0.21 -8.93
N SER A 10 -28.30 -0.40 -9.77
CA SER A 10 -28.00 -1.59 -10.57
C SER A 10 -27.03 -1.25 -11.72
N ARG A 11 -26.42 -2.27 -12.35
CA ARG A 11 -25.33 -2.22 -13.38
C ARG A 11 -25.53 -1.27 -14.58
N ASP A 12 -26.71 -0.66 -14.72
CA ASP A 12 -27.13 0.14 -15.87
C ASP A 12 -27.49 1.61 -15.55
N TYR A 13 -27.33 2.11 -14.31
CA TYR A 13 -27.76 3.48 -13.93
C TYR A 13 -26.63 4.50 -13.68
N ILE A 14 -26.97 5.79 -13.81
CA ILE A 14 -26.14 6.98 -13.53
C ILE A 14 -26.14 7.25 -12.02
N CYS A 15 -24.96 7.47 -11.43
CA CYS A 15 -24.86 7.99 -10.07
C CYS A 15 -25.09 9.51 -10.07
N MET A 16 -26.12 9.97 -9.35
CA MET A 16 -26.41 11.39 -9.20
C MET A 16 -25.87 11.87 -7.85
N VAL A 17 -24.93 12.80 -7.92
CA VAL A 17 -24.21 13.29 -6.76
C VAL A 17 -24.55 14.77 -6.56
N SER A 18 -25.40 15.06 -5.58
CA SER A 18 -25.72 16.44 -5.20
C SER A 18 -24.71 16.97 -4.19
N MET A 19 -23.90 17.93 -4.60
CA MET A 19 -23.07 18.74 -3.72
C MET A 19 -23.85 20.02 -3.43
N ARG A 20 -23.96 20.42 -2.15
CA ARG A 20 -24.94 21.41 -1.64
C ARG A 20 -25.22 22.58 -2.61
N PRO A 21 -26.50 22.95 -2.83
CA PRO A 21 -26.83 24.19 -3.53
C PRO A 21 -26.89 25.41 -2.60
N CYS A 22 -26.41 26.54 -3.14
CA CYS A 22 -26.73 27.96 -2.88
C CYS A 22 -26.62 28.52 -1.46
N GLN A 23 -25.47 29.14 -1.14
CA GLN A 23 -25.48 30.50 -0.62
C GLN A 23 -24.94 31.40 -1.74
N SER A 24 -25.65 32.49 -2.03
CA SER A 24 -25.34 33.44 -3.10
C SER A 24 -23.88 33.89 -3.05
N ILE A 25 -23.03 33.38 -3.95
CA ILE A 25 -21.72 33.95 -4.18
C ILE A 25 -21.95 35.18 -5.07
N SER A 26 -21.72 36.35 -4.48
CA SER A 26 -21.62 37.63 -5.16
C SER A 26 -20.78 37.50 -6.42
N SER A 27 -21.34 37.93 -7.54
CA SER A 27 -20.66 38.04 -8.83
C SER A 27 -19.56 39.08 -8.75
N SER A 28 -18.37 38.67 -8.31
CA SER A 28 -17.16 39.46 -8.46
C SER A 28 -15.97 38.52 -8.60
N VAL A 29 -15.46 38.47 -9.83
CA VAL A 29 -14.07 38.25 -10.27
C VAL A 29 -14.14 37.52 -11.62
N LEU A 30 -14.28 38.31 -12.68
CA LEU A 30 -14.03 37.91 -14.06
C LEU A 30 -12.87 38.77 -14.58
N THR A 31 -11.64 38.38 -14.25
CA THR A 31 -10.42 38.77 -14.98
C THR A 31 -9.35 37.73 -14.68
N GLY A 32 -9.31 36.67 -15.47
CA GLY A 32 -8.30 35.62 -15.42
C GLY A 32 -8.76 34.46 -16.31
N THR A 33 -7.86 33.91 -17.13
CA THR A 33 -8.11 32.65 -17.84
C THR A 33 -8.41 31.57 -16.81
N VAL A 34 -9.67 31.14 -16.70
CA VAL A 34 -10.08 30.12 -15.73
C VAL A 34 -9.45 28.79 -16.15
N ASP A 35 -8.59 28.24 -15.30
CA ASP A 35 -8.16 26.86 -15.44
C ASP A 35 -9.36 25.96 -15.07
N HIS A 36 -10.10 25.59 -16.10
CA HIS A 36 -11.27 24.74 -16.01
C HIS A 36 -10.96 23.42 -15.26
N ALA A 37 -9.78 22.81 -15.47
CA ALA A 37 -9.42 21.58 -14.77
C ALA A 37 -9.29 21.81 -13.26
N GLN A 38 -8.73 22.95 -12.84
CA GLN A 38 -8.63 23.32 -11.43
C GLN A 38 -10.00 23.61 -10.81
N GLU A 39 -10.90 24.23 -11.57
CA GLU A 39 -12.29 24.47 -11.14
C GLU A 39 -13.03 23.15 -10.88
N TYR A 40 -12.97 22.18 -11.80
CA TYR A 40 -13.55 20.84 -11.60
C TYR A 40 -12.98 20.16 -10.34
N ARG A 41 -11.64 20.19 -10.16
CA ARG A 41 -11.01 19.62 -8.96
C ARG A 41 -11.57 20.25 -7.68
N ASN A 42 -11.67 21.57 -7.63
CA ASN A 42 -12.15 22.27 -6.45
C ASN A 42 -13.62 21.95 -6.15
N LEU A 43 -14.48 21.95 -7.17
CA LEU A 43 -15.92 21.80 -6.99
C LEU A 43 -16.37 20.35 -6.77
N VAL A 44 -15.68 19.40 -7.40
CA VAL A 44 -16.07 17.98 -7.37
C VAL A 44 -15.16 17.19 -6.43
N ARG A 45 -13.84 17.18 -6.69
CA ARG A 45 -12.89 16.32 -5.95
C ARG A 45 -12.67 16.75 -4.52
N ASN A 46 -12.49 18.04 -4.30
CA ASN A 46 -12.31 18.60 -2.97
C ASN A 46 -13.65 18.81 -2.25
N SER A 47 -14.76 18.35 -2.84
CA SER A 47 -16.07 18.45 -2.22
C SER A 47 -16.13 17.62 -0.93
N PRO A 48 -16.84 18.09 0.10
CA PRO A 48 -17.02 17.33 1.34
C PRO A 48 -17.65 15.94 1.16
N LEU A 49 -18.26 15.67 -0.01
CA LEU A 49 -18.87 14.40 -0.30
C LEU A 49 -17.85 13.37 -0.79
N LEU A 50 -16.97 13.75 -1.72
CA LEU A 50 -15.92 12.85 -2.20
C LEU A 50 -14.77 12.67 -1.19
N GLN A 51 -14.71 13.50 -0.14
CA GLN A 51 -13.83 13.27 1.01
C GLN A 51 -14.31 12.15 1.95
N ARG A 52 -15.50 11.57 1.73
CA ARG A 52 -16.05 10.51 2.60
C ARG A 52 -15.71 9.13 2.05
N GLY A 53 -15.02 8.30 2.85
CA GLY A 53 -14.52 7.00 2.39
C GLY A 53 -15.60 6.04 1.89
N TRP A 54 -16.79 6.03 2.49
CA TRP A 54 -17.89 5.16 2.04
C TRP A 54 -18.44 5.52 0.65
N ILE A 55 -18.22 6.75 0.16
CA ILE A 55 -18.55 7.16 -1.22
C ILE A 55 -17.55 6.59 -2.23
N PHE A 56 -16.34 6.23 -1.80
CA PHE A 56 -15.28 5.79 -2.71
C PHE A 56 -15.69 4.60 -3.58
N GLN A 57 -16.36 3.61 -2.99
CA GLN A 57 -16.85 2.45 -3.73
C GLN A 57 -17.88 2.86 -4.79
N GLU A 58 -18.85 3.69 -4.40
CA GLU A 58 -19.92 4.16 -5.30
C GLU A 58 -19.33 4.98 -6.43
N TRP A 59 -18.40 5.89 -6.11
CA TRP A 59 -17.65 6.65 -7.09
C TRP A 59 -16.91 5.67 -8.01
N PHE A 60 -16.00 4.85 -7.50
CA PHE A 60 -15.14 3.98 -8.31
C PHE A 60 -15.93 3.03 -9.23
N LEU A 61 -16.94 2.34 -8.70
CA LEU A 61 -17.69 1.32 -9.44
C LEU A 61 -18.70 1.90 -10.43
N SER A 62 -19.14 3.15 -10.27
CA SER A 62 -20.12 3.77 -11.17
C SER A 62 -19.56 3.94 -12.58
N ARG A 63 -20.31 3.53 -13.61
CA ARG A 63 -19.93 3.73 -15.03
C ARG A 63 -20.03 5.18 -15.47
N ARG A 64 -21.03 5.88 -14.94
CA ARG A 64 -21.39 7.26 -15.27
C ARG A 64 -21.80 7.98 -14.00
N ILE A 65 -21.31 9.19 -13.82
CA ILE A 65 -21.64 10.05 -12.67
C ILE A 65 -22.05 11.41 -13.20
N LEU A 66 -23.16 11.92 -12.68
CA LEU A 66 -23.59 13.29 -12.88
C LEU A 66 -23.43 14.04 -11.56
N TYR A 67 -22.54 15.04 -11.57
CA TYR A 67 -22.26 15.91 -10.44
C TYR A 67 -23.07 17.19 -10.56
N PHE A 68 -23.77 17.54 -9.48
CA PHE A 68 -24.44 18.84 -9.35
C PHE A 68 -23.57 19.70 -8.44
N THR A 69 -23.00 20.77 -9.00
CA THR A 69 -22.12 21.72 -8.28
C THR A 69 -22.74 23.13 -8.26
N THR A 70 -22.08 24.06 -7.58
CA THR A 70 -22.42 25.49 -7.64
C THR A 70 -22.13 26.15 -8.99
N ALA A 71 -21.31 25.53 -9.85
CA ALA A 71 -20.99 26.02 -11.20
C ALA A 71 -21.77 25.29 -12.31
N GLY A 72 -22.79 24.50 -11.95
CA GLY A 72 -23.60 23.73 -12.90
C GLY A 72 -23.31 22.23 -12.87
N LEU A 73 -23.66 21.54 -13.95
CA LEU A 73 -23.52 20.09 -14.07
C LEU A 73 -22.18 19.67 -14.65
N PHE A 74 -21.62 18.60 -14.10
CA PHE A 74 -20.51 17.86 -14.71
C PHE A 74 -20.89 16.40 -14.90
N PHE A 75 -20.62 15.86 -16.09
CA PHE A 75 -20.80 14.46 -16.42
C PHE A 75 -19.45 13.77 -16.56
N GLU A 76 -19.22 12.71 -15.80
CA GLU A 76 -18.01 11.87 -15.88
C GLU A 76 -18.38 10.44 -16.28
N CYS A 77 -17.73 9.92 -17.32
CA CYS A 77 -17.81 8.51 -17.72
C CYS A 77 -16.53 7.76 -17.32
N GLN A 78 -16.57 6.44 -17.29
CA GLN A 78 -15.39 5.62 -17.01
C GLN A 78 -14.31 5.68 -18.10
N ASP A 79 -14.67 5.99 -19.35
CA ASP A 79 -13.74 5.95 -20.50
C ASP A 79 -13.42 7.33 -21.10
N SER A 80 -14.07 8.39 -20.60
CA SER A 80 -13.90 9.77 -21.06
C SER A 80 -13.57 10.71 -19.91
N TYR A 81 -13.02 11.89 -20.24
CA TYR A 81 -12.84 12.94 -19.25
C TYR A 81 -14.19 13.54 -18.82
N PRO A 82 -14.25 14.20 -17.64
CA PRO A 82 -15.43 14.96 -17.25
C PRO A 82 -15.74 16.04 -18.26
N VAL A 83 -17.03 16.30 -18.46
CA VAL A 83 -17.56 17.31 -19.38
C VAL A 83 -18.60 18.15 -18.65
N SER A 84 -18.58 19.47 -18.80
CA SER A 84 -19.61 20.35 -18.24
C SER A 84 -20.88 20.38 -19.10
N GLU A 85 -21.96 20.97 -18.59
CA GLU A 85 -23.17 21.27 -19.37
C GLU A 85 -22.89 22.10 -20.65
N ALA A 86 -21.85 22.95 -20.61
CA ALA A 86 -21.39 23.73 -21.75
C ALA A 86 -20.54 22.92 -22.75
N HIS A 87 -20.43 21.60 -22.58
CA HIS A 87 -19.63 20.69 -23.42
C HIS A 87 -18.12 21.01 -23.41
N ILE A 88 -17.64 21.65 -22.35
CA ILE A 88 -16.21 21.86 -22.13
C ILE A 88 -15.67 20.55 -21.55
N GLU A 89 -14.70 19.94 -22.21
CA GLU A 89 -13.96 18.82 -21.64
C GLU A 89 -12.93 19.32 -20.64
N PHE A 90 -12.72 18.56 -19.58
CA PHE A 90 -11.76 18.85 -18.53
C PHE A 90 -10.62 17.82 -18.61
N PRO A 91 -9.75 17.90 -19.65
CA PRO A 91 -8.67 16.95 -19.84
C PRO A 91 -7.62 17.09 -18.75
N HIS A 92 -6.89 16.00 -18.53
CA HIS A 92 -5.74 15.98 -17.63
C HIS A 92 -4.67 16.99 -18.06
N SER A 93 -3.89 17.46 -17.08
CA SER A 93 -2.56 18.01 -17.32
C SER A 93 -1.74 16.97 -18.10
N THR A 94 -0.91 17.39 -19.06
CA THR A 94 -0.19 16.54 -20.03
C THR A 94 0.82 15.54 -19.42
N SER A 95 0.80 15.30 -18.10
CA SER A 95 1.66 14.31 -17.47
C SER A 95 1.16 12.89 -17.75
N THR A 96 2.05 12.03 -18.23
CA THR A 96 1.84 10.58 -18.45
C THR A 96 1.61 9.78 -17.17
N LYS A 97 1.53 10.44 -16.01
CA LYS A 97 1.30 9.81 -14.72
C LYS A 97 -0.18 9.53 -14.52
N LEU A 98 -0.49 8.36 -13.97
CA LEU A 98 -1.84 8.03 -13.49
C LEU A 98 -2.34 9.21 -12.65
N ASP A 99 -3.40 9.86 -13.12
CA ASP A 99 -4.19 10.76 -12.30
C ASP A 99 -5.35 9.93 -11.73
N PRO A 100 -5.20 9.43 -10.49
CA PRO A 100 -6.19 8.56 -9.92
C PRO A 100 -7.45 9.35 -9.50
N PHE A 101 -7.47 10.68 -9.73
CA PHE A 101 -8.62 11.56 -9.59
C PHE A 101 -9.48 11.61 -10.85
N PHE A 102 -9.20 10.85 -11.92
CA PHE A 102 -10.13 10.67 -13.02
C PHE A 102 -10.42 9.18 -13.24
N LYS A 103 -11.69 8.84 -13.42
CA LYS A 103 -12.11 7.46 -13.70
C LYS A 103 -11.44 6.90 -14.97
N ALA A 104 -11.29 7.74 -15.98
CA ALA A 104 -10.58 7.40 -17.20
C ALA A 104 -9.09 7.12 -16.97
N GLY A 105 -8.44 7.81 -16.04
CA GLY A 105 -7.04 7.57 -15.68
C GLY A 105 -6.85 6.17 -15.09
N ILE A 106 -7.74 5.79 -14.18
CA ILE A 106 -7.78 4.45 -13.55
C ILE A 106 -8.02 3.35 -14.59
N ARG A 107 -8.97 3.53 -15.53
CA ARG A 107 -9.26 2.51 -16.55
C ARG A 107 -8.19 2.40 -17.62
N LYS A 108 -7.57 3.51 -18.01
CA LYS A 108 -6.47 3.55 -18.98
C LYS A 108 -5.14 3.17 -18.34
N PHE A 109 -5.13 2.84 -17.05
CA PHE A 109 -3.92 2.43 -16.36
C PHE A 109 -3.32 1.18 -17.00
N THR A 110 -2.08 1.30 -17.43
CA THR A 110 -1.33 0.24 -18.12
C THR A 110 -0.38 -0.52 -17.18
N GLY A 111 -0.35 -0.16 -15.89
CA GLY A 111 0.47 -0.87 -14.90
C GLY A 111 -0.15 -2.19 -14.45
N SER A 112 0.53 -2.89 -13.54
CA SER A 112 0.05 -4.16 -13.03
C SER A 112 -1.20 -3.98 -12.14
N PRO A 113 -2.11 -4.97 -12.05
CA PRO A 113 -3.30 -4.80 -11.23
C PRO A 113 -3.01 -4.69 -9.72
N GLU A 114 -1.83 -5.15 -9.26
CA GLU A 114 -1.32 -4.89 -7.91
C GLU A 114 -1.02 -3.40 -7.70
N LEU A 115 -0.32 -2.76 -8.65
CA LEU A 115 -0.02 -1.33 -8.57
C LEU A 115 -1.31 -0.50 -8.61
N LEU A 116 -2.30 -0.94 -9.41
CA LEU A 116 -3.64 -0.35 -9.39
C LEU A 116 -4.26 -0.48 -7.99
N TRP A 117 -4.23 -1.67 -7.38
CA TRP A 117 -4.76 -1.89 -6.04
C TRP A 117 -4.13 -0.96 -5.00
N TYR A 118 -2.81 -0.88 -4.94
CA TYR A 118 -2.11 -0.01 -3.99
C TYR A 118 -2.53 1.44 -4.19
N THR A 119 -2.55 1.93 -5.44
CA THR A 119 -2.99 3.31 -5.71
C THR A 119 -4.41 3.59 -5.21
N LEU A 120 -5.33 2.62 -5.36
CA LEU A 120 -6.70 2.77 -4.86
C LEU A 120 -6.77 2.78 -3.33
N VAL A 121 -5.96 1.95 -2.67
CA VAL A 121 -5.87 1.93 -1.21
C VAL A 121 -5.27 3.23 -0.68
N GLU A 122 -4.22 3.76 -1.31
CA GLU A 122 -3.61 5.05 -0.95
C GLU A 122 -4.67 6.16 -0.97
N LEU A 123 -5.37 6.31 -2.10
CA LEU A 123 -6.46 7.27 -2.23
C LEU A 123 -7.55 7.09 -1.18
N TYR A 124 -8.01 5.85 -0.99
CA TYR A 124 -9.07 5.55 -0.05
C TYR A 124 -8.66 5.84 1.39
N SER A 125 -7.40 5.57 1.75
CA SER A 125 -6.87 5.75 3.10
C SER A 125 -6.81 7.22 3.56
N GLU A 126 -6.82 8.16 2.60
CA GLU A 126 -6.86 9.61 2.84
C GLU A 126 -8.27 10.13 3.16
N LEU A 127 -9.31 9.31 2.94
CA LEU A 127 -10.70 9.73 3.09
C LEU A 127 -11.22 9.57 4.52
N ASP A 128 -12.17 10.42 4.88
CA ASP A 128 -12.83 10.40 6.19
C ASP A 128 -13.81 9.23 6.30
N LEU A 129 -13.61 8.39 7.32
CA LEU A 129 -14.47 7.24 7.62
C LEU A 129 -15.24 7.45 8.92
N THR A 130 -16.57 7.53 8.83
CA THR A 130 -17.45 7.68 10.00
C THR A 130 -17.51 6.42 10.87
N GLN A 131 -17.39 5.22 10.27
CA GLN A 131 -17.49 3.92 10.95
C GLN A 131 -16.26 3.05 10.64
N ALA A 132 -15.06 3.64 10.81
CA ALA A 132 -13.81 3.00 10.38
C ALA A 132 -13.57 1.62 11.01
N ASN A 133 -13.88 1.42 12.30
CA ASN A 133 -13.71 0.14 13.00
C ASN A 133 -14.52 -1.02 12.38
N LYS A 134 -15.56 -0.72 11.61
CA LYS A 134 -16.45 -1.73 11.01
C LYS A 134 -16.22 -1.84 9.52
N ASP A 135 -16.12 -0.70 8.84
CA ASP A 135 -16.31 -0.65 7.39
C ASP A 135 -15.02 -0.39 6.62
N ARG A 136 -13.85 -0.23 7.26
CA ARG A 136 -12.63 0.21 6.56
C ARG A 136 -12.24 -0.71 5.40
N ILE A 137 -12.27 -2.03 5.60
CA ILE A 137 -12.05 -3.02 4.53
C ILE A 137 -13.34 -3.31 3.75
N ILE A 138 -14.49 -3.37 4.43
CA ILE A 138 -15.76 -3.75 3.81
C ILE A 138 -16.15 -2.75 2.72
N ALA A 139 -15.90 -1.46 2.91
CA ALA A 139 -16.16 -0.44 1.90
C ALA A 139 -15.29 -0.60 0.63
N MET A 140 -14.18 -1.33 0.70
CA MET A 140 -13.34 -1.65 -0.46
C MET A 140 -13.68 -3.00 -1.09
N ALA A 141 -14.61 -3.77 -0.53
CA ALA A 141 -14.94 -5.12 -0.96
C ALA A 141 -15.38 -5.19 -2.44
N GLY A 142 -16.25 -4.27 -2.87
CA GLY A 142 -16.71 -4.21 -4.26
C GLY A 142 -15.58 -3.83 -5.23
N VAL A 143 -14.70 -2.92 -4.81
CA VAL A 143 -13.51 -2.53 -5.58
C VAL A 143 -12.55 -3.71 -5.74
N ALA A 144 -12.28 -4.41 -4.64
CA ALA A 144 -11.41 -5.58 -4.62
C ALA A 144 -11.94 -6.69 -5.53
N LYS A 145 -13.27 -6.92 -5.55
CA LYS A 145 -13.89 -7.87 -6.48
C LYS A 145 -13.65 -7.53 -7.96
N GLU A 146 -13.74 -6.25 -8.35
CA GLU A 146 -13.44 -5.84 -9.72
C GLU A 146 -11.95 -6.01 -10.05
N VAL A 147 -11.04 -5.64 -9.14
CA VAL A 147 -9.59 -5.86 -9.32
C VAL A 147 -9.26 -7.36 -9.47
N ARG A 148 -9.93 -8.23 -8.71
CA ARG A 148 -9.82 -9.69 -8.87
C ARG A 148 -10.21 -10.17 -10.27
N SER A 149 -11.25 -9.57 -10.86
CA SER A 149 -11.67 -9.93 -12.21
C SER A 149 -10.59 -9.58 -13.25
N ILE A 150 -9.86 -8.47 -13.04
CA ILE A 150 -8.74 -8.05 -13.90
C ILE A 150 -7.59 -9.05 -13.79
N PHE A 151 -7.23 -9.47 -12.57
CA PHE A 151 -6.24 -10.53 -12.36
C PHE A 151 -6.58 -11.80 -13.14
N SER A 152 -7.85 -12.24 -13.08
CA SER A 152 -8.31 -13.46 -13.72
C SER A 152 -8.28 -13.40 -15.26
N ILE A 153 -8.38 -12.20 -15.84
CA ILE A 153 -8.28 -12.01 -17.31
C ILE A 153 -6.81 -12.13 -17.75
N ASN A 154 -5.90 -11.46 -17.03
CA ASN A 154 -4.49 -11.42 -17.38
C ASN A 154 -3.81 -12.79 -17.19
N ASP A 155 -4.20 -13.53 -16.16
CA ASP A 155 -3.56 -14.79 -15.77
C ASP A 155 -4.16 -16.04 -16.41
N LYS A 156 -5.27 -15.95 -17.14
CA LYS A 156 -5.72 -17.04 -18.05
C LYS A 156 -4.63 -17.46 -19.05
N LYS A 157 -3.64 -16.61 -19.25
CA LYS A 157 -2.43 -16.85 -20.06
C LYS A 157 -1.32 -17.61 -19.29
N TYR A 158 -1.36 -17.65 -17.96
CA TYR A 158 -0.25 -18.06 -17.08
C TYR A 158 -0.58 -19.17 -16.07
N HIS A 159 -1.78 -19.78 -16.11
CA HIS A 159 -2.16 -20.93 -15.27
C HIS A 159 -1.90 -20.75 -13.76
N ALA A 160 -2.16 -19.57 -13.19
CA ALA A 160 -1.97 -19.35 -11.76
C ALA A 160 -3.09 -19.98 -10.91
N GLU A 161 -2.70 -20.60 -9.79
CA GLU A 161 -3.62 -21.30 -8.88
C GLU A 161 -4.64 -20.36 -8.20
N PRO A 162 -5.93 -20.74 -8.09
CA PRO A 162 -7.01 -19.88 -7.56
C PRO A 162 -6.75 -19.25 -6.18
N GLN A 163 -6.00 -19.95 -5.33
CA GLN A 163 -5.67 -19.52 -3.97
C GLN A 163 -4.79 -18.26 -3.90
N HIS A 164 -4.04 -17.94 -4.95
CA HIS A 164 -3.20 -16.73 -4.99
C HIS A 164 -4.03 -15.45 -5.13
N TYR A 165 -5.28 -15.55 -5.58
CA TYR A 165 -6.20 -14.41 -5.69
C TYR A 165 -6.98 -14.12 -4.40
N GLU A 166 -6.61 -14.73 -3.28
CA GLU A 166 -7.29 -14.49 -2.02
C GLU A 166 -7.01 -13.07 -1.52
N TYR A 167 -8.08 -12.41 -1.08
CA TYR A 167 -8.04 -11.07 -0.52
C TYR A 167 -8.13 -11.17 0.99
N ILE A 168 -7.05 -10.84 1.67
CA ILE A 168 -6.86 -11.05 3.10
C ILE A 168 -6.60 -9.72 3.78
N ALA A 169 -7.50 -9.32 4.66
CA ALA A 169 -7.42 -8.09 5.44
C ALA A 169 -6.93 -6.85 4.64
N GLY A 170 -7.47 -6.61 3.45
CA GLY A 170 -7.08 -5.43 2.67
C GLY A 170 -5.93 -5.65 1.68
N LEU A 171 -5.31 -6.83 1.67
CA LEU A 171 -4.14 -7.16 0.85
C LEU A 171 -4.40 -8.40 -0.02
N TRP A 172 -3.60 -8.57 -1.07
CA TRP A 172 -3.67 -9.72 -1.97
C TRP A 172 -2.59 -10.74 -1.62
N LEU A 173 -2.96 -12.00 -1.49
CA LEU A 173 -2.00 -13.05 -1.14
C LEU A 173 -0.91 -13.24 -2.22
N ARG A 174 -1.25 -13.13 -3.52
CA ARG A 174 -0.29 -13.21 -4.65
C ARG A 174 0.88 -12.22 -4.59
N ASP A 175 0.70 -11.08 -3.93
CA ASP A 175 1.69 -10.00 -3.88
C ASP A 175 1.90 -9.52 -2.44
N ILE A 176 1.71 -10.43 -1.48
CA ILE A 176 1.70 -10.11 -0.07
C ILE A 176 3.03 -9.52 0.42
N HIS A 177 4.15 -9.92 -0.19
CA HIS A 177 5.48 -9.36 0.09
C HIS A 177 5.53 -7.86 -0.13
N GLN A 178 4.97 -7.35 -1.23
CA GLN A 178 4.86 -5.92 -1.47
C GLN A 178 3.72 -5.32 -0.63
N GLY A 179 2.60 -6.03 -0.50
CA GLY A 179 1.43 -5.57 0.23
C GLY A 179 1.74 -5.19 1.68
N LEU A 180 2.63 -5.92 2.35
CA LEU A 180 3.05 -5.67 3.73
C LEU A 180 3.99 -4.45 3.89
N LEU A 181 4.61 -3.97 2.82
CA LEU A 181 5.57 -2.86 2.81
C LEU A 181 4.90 -1.48 2.67
N TRP A 182 3.68 -1.34 3.21
CA TRP A 182 3.04 -0.02 3.31
C TRP A 182 3.74 0.87 4.33
N GLN A 183 3.52 2.17 4.30
CA GLN A 183 3.96 3.07 5.35
C GLN A 183 2.99 4.23 5.46
N ARG A 184 3.06 5.00 6.54
CA ARG A 184 2.28 6.23 6.65
C ARG A 184 2.72 7.23 5.58
N LYS A 185 1.76 7.79 4.83
CA LYS A 185 2.02 8.83 3.82
C LYS A 185 2.57 10.11 4.45
N ASN A 186 2.06 10.47 5.63
CA ASN A 186 2.57 11.58 6.44
C ASN A 186 2.87 11.08 7.87
N ILE A 187 4.11 11.28 8.32
CA ILE A 187 4.52 10.93 9.68
C ILE A 187 4.21 12.05 10.68
N GLU A 188 3.95 13.26 10.20
CA GLU A 188 3.51 14.37 11.03
C GLU A 188 2.14 14.05 11.64
N GLY A 189 2.00 14.32 12.93
CA GLY A 189 0.83 13.99 13.72
C GLY A 189 0.86 12.62 14.39
N SER A 190 -0.10 12.40 15.27
CA SER A 190 -0.19 11.19 16.08
C SER A 190 -0.49 9.95 15.23
N TYR A 191 0.12 8.83 15.59
CA TYR A 191 -0.30 7.52 15.12
C TYR A 191 -1.73 7.24 15.61
N LYS A 192 -2.61 6.79 14.72
CA LYS A 192 -4.02 6.53 15.00
C LYS A 192 -4.35 5.05 14.77
N PRO A 193 -3.97 4.14 15.67
CA PRO A 193 -4.26 2.72 15.51
C PRO A 193 -5.77 2.47 15.48
N LEU A 194 -6.16 1.45 14.74
CA LEU A 194 -7.54 1.01 14.57
C LEU A 194 -7.66 -0.44 15.01
N ALA A 195 -8.46 -0.67 16.05
CA ALA A 195 -8.68 -2.01 16.59
C ALA A 195 -9.55 -2.87 15.65
N GLY A 196 -9.45 -4.19 15.77
CA GLY A 196 -10.24 -5.14 14.97
C GLY A 196 -9.63 -5.48 13.61
N TYR A 197 -8.47 -4.91 13.28
CA TYR A 197 -7.68 -5.26 12.11
C TYR A 197 -6.30 -5.75 12.54
N PRO A 198 -5.71 -6.70 11.82
CA PRO A 198 -4.38 -7.20 12.14
C PRO A 198 -3.31 -6.14 11.90
N SER A 199 -2.24 -6.11 12.70
CA SER A 199 -1.22 -5.05 12.64
C SER A 199 -0.49 -4.99 11.30
N TRP A 200 -0.45 -6.12 10.59
CA TRP A 200 0.16 -6.23 9.26
C TRP A 200 -0.70 -5.65 8.13
N SER A 201 -1.99 -5.42 8.36
CA SER A 201 -2.89 -4.77 7.40
C SER A 201 -2.76 -3.25 7.48
N TRP A 202 -2.81 -2.58 6.32
CA TRP A 202 -2.94 -1.12 6.25
C TRP A 202 -4.23 -0.61 6.92
N ALA A 203 -5.23 -1.48 7.10
CA ALA A 203 -6.47 -1.14 7.79
C ALA A 203 -6.30 -0.98 9.31
N SER A 204 -5.17 -1.38 9.88
CA SER A 204 -4.86 -1.23 11.31
C SER A 204 -4.59 0.19 11.78
N THR A 205 -4.66 1.18 10.90
CA THR A 205 -4.47 2.60 11.23
C THR A 205 -5.47 3.47 10.48
N LEU A 206 -5.85 4.61 11.07
CA LEU A 206 -6.61 5.66 10.39
C LEU A 206 -5.75 6.63 9.58
N ASN A 207 -4.42 6.59 9.75
CA ASN A 207 -3.54 7.43 8.97
C ASN A 207 -3.59 7.03 7.49
N ALA A 208 -3.36 7.99 6.60
CA ALA A 208 -3.15 7.73 5.18
C ALA A 208 -1.89 6.87 5.00
N VAL A 209 -1.95 5.90 4.10
CA VAL A 209 -0.86 4.98 3.79
C VAL A 209 -0.36 5.15 2.36
N CYS A 210 0.87 4.71 2.11
CA CYS A 210 1.47 4.63 0.78
C CYS A 210 2.39 3.43 0.65
N TRP A 211 2.64 3.01 -0.60
CA TRP A 211 3.64 2.03 -0.97
C TRP A 211 4.72 2.66 -1.81
N ASP A 212 5.92 2.13 -1.65
CA ASP A 212 6.98 2.35 -2.59
C ASP A 212 6.77 1.47 -3.83
N GLN A 213 7.18 1.95 -5.01
CA GLN A 213 7.07 1.14 -6.22
C GLN A 213 7.91 -0.14 -6.10
N LYS A 214 7.28 -1.28 -6.42
CA LYS A 214 7.94 -2.59 -6.42
C LYS A 214 9.11 -2.58 -7.41
N PRO A 215 10.35 -2.88 -6.97
CA PRO A 215 11.49 -2.97 -7.87
C PRO A 215 11.27 -4.08 -8.92
N PRO A 216 11.73 -3.89 -10.18
CA PRO A 216 11.51 -4.86 -11.27
C PRO A 216 12.06 -6.27 -10.99
N HIS A 217 13.09 -6.37 -10.15
CA HIS A 217 13.79 -7.61 -9.82
C HIS A 217 13.76 -7.93 -8.32
N SER A 218 12.59 -7.74 -7.69
CA SER A 218 12.39 -8.14 -6.29
C SER A 218 12.02 -9.62 -6.19
N LYS A 219 12.81 -10.38 -5.42
CA LYS A 219 12.59 -11.80 -5.13
C LYS A 219 11.93 -11.97 -3.76
N PRO A 220 10.77 -12.64 -3.64
CA PRO A 220 10.18 -13.01 -2.37
C PRO A 220 11.08 -13.93 -1.52
N GLU A 221 11.21 -13.66 -0.22
CA GLU A 221 12.14 -14.38 0.69
C GLU A 221 11.49 -14.93 1.96
N MET A 222 10.20 -14.63 2.19
CA MET A 222 9.38 -15.28 3.21
C MET A 222 8.19 -16.02 2.57
N GLN A 223 7.54 -16.91 3.29
CA GLN A 223 6.35 -17.62 2.83
C GLN A 223 5.23 -17.54 3.86
N ILE A 224 3.99 -17.44 3.38
CA ILE A 224 2.82 -17.61 4.23
C ILE A 224 2.38 -19.06 4.06
N THR A 225 2.37 -19.81 5.15
CA THR A 225 2.02 -21.23 5.16
C THR A 225 0.57 -21.46 5.53
N HIS A 226 0.00 -20.61 6.38
CA HIS A 226 -1.40 -20.71 6.83
C HIS A 226 -2.05 -19.33 7.00
N LEU A 227 -3.34 -19.25 6.68
CA LEU A 227 -4.23 -18.17 7.09
C LEU A 227 -5.01 -18.63 8.32
N ILE A 228 -5.10 -17.80 9.36
CA ILE A 228 -5.76 -18.17 10.60
C ILE A 228 -6.87 -17.16 10.91
N ALA A 229 -8.09 -17.67 11.06
CA ALA A 229 -9.26 -16.87 11.36
C ALA A 229 -9.37 -16.52 12.85
N GLY A 230 -10.22 -15.55 13.17
CA GLY A 230 -10.45 -15.11 14.56
C GLY A 230 -10.97 -16.21 15.50
N ASP A 231 -11.62 -17.24 14.95
CA ASP A 231 -12.07 -18.44 15.67
C ASP A 231 -11.03 -19.58 15.70
N ASN A 232 -9.79 -19.29 15.30
CA ASN A 232 -8.66 -20.21 15.15
C ASN A 232 -8.81 -21.25 14.03
N THR A 233 -9.76 -21.07 13.12
CA THR A 233 -9.81 -21.91 11.90
C THR A 233 -8.56 -21.65 11.05
N GLU A 234 -7.80 -22.69 10.76
CA GLU A 234 -6.59 -22.61 9.94
C GLU A 234 -6.84 -23.07 8.51
N VAL A 235 -6.30 -22.32 7.55
CA VAL A 235 -6.31 -22.67 6.13
C VAL A 235 -4.87 -22.75 5.65
N LYS A 236 -4.43 -23.96 5.30
CA LYS A 236 -3.10 -24.19 4.73
C LYS A 236 -3.03 -23.64 3.30
N ILE A 237 -1.99 -22.88 3.02
CA ILE A 237 -1.68 -22.37 1.67
C ILE A 237 -0.76 -23.39 1.00
N GLN A 238 -1.17 -23.91 -0.15
CA GLN A 238 -0.31 -24.81 -0.92
C GLN A 238 0.76 -23.97 -1.62
N SER A 239 2.03 -24.38 -1.49
CA SER A 239 3.14 -23.81 -2.25
C SER A 239 2.89 -23.94 -3.76
N PRO A 240 3.35 -23.00 -4.60
CA PRO A 240 3.25 -23.14 -6.05
C PRO A 240 3.89 -24.46 -6.50
N CYS A 241 3.15 -25.30 -7.22
CA CYS A 241 3.74 -26.46 -7.89
C CYS A 241 4.66 -25.97 -9.00
N ASN A 242 5.97 -26.05 -8.82
CA ASN A 242 6.94 -25.70 -9.88
C ASN A 242 6.94 -26.71 -11.05
N ASN A 243 6.07 -27.72 -11.05
CA ASN A 243 6.12 -28.84 -12.00
C ASN A 243 4.76 -29.48 -12.34
N CYS A 244 3.67 -28.74 -12.24
CA CYS A 244 2.34 -29.21 -12.69
C CYS A 244 2.24 -29.14 -14.22
N ASN A 245 2.96 -30.04 -14.90
CA ASN A 245 2.64 -30.43 -16.27
C ASN A 245 1.41 -31.35 -16.22
N ALA A 246 0.39 -30.97 -17.00
CA ALA A 246 -0.84 -31.72 -17.26
C ALA A 246 -1.84 -31.79 -16.09
N PHE A 247 -3.00 -31.16 -16.31
CA PHE A 247 -4.27 -31.65 -15.79
C PHE A 247 -4.43 -33.10 -16.28
N ASP A 248 -4.26 -34.07 -15.39
CA ASP A 248 -4.66 -35.45 -15.63
C ASP A 248 -6.14 -35.58 -15.20
N GLU A 249 -7.05 -35.62 -16.18
CA GLU A 249 -8.50 -35.75 -16.00
C GLU A 249 -8.94 -37.11 -15.39
N SER A 250 -8.01 -37.94 -14.89
CA SER A 250 -8.30 -39.32 -14.49
C SER A 250 -8.42 -39.58 -12.98
N THR A 251 -8.35 -38.57 -12.11
CA THR A 251 -8.66 -38.76 -10.68
C THR A 251 -10.01 -38.15 -10.31
N ASN A 252 -11.01 -39.03 -10.13
CA ASN A 252 -12.31 -38.75 -9.50
C ASN A 252 -12.14 -38.42 -8.01
N SER A 253 -11.37 -37.38 -7.68
CA SER A 253 -11.52 -36.65 -6.43
C SER A 253 -12.25 -35.36 -6.76
N HIS A 254 -13.42 -35.16 -6.14
CA HIS A 254 -14.26 -33.98 -6.27
C HIS A 254 -13.44 -32.70 -6.40
N PRO A 255 -13.81 -31.76 -7.29
CA PRO A 255 -13.11 -30.50 -7.43
C PRO A 255 -13.07 -29.84 -6.05
N GLY A 256 -11.85 -29.71 -5.52
CA GLY A 256 -11.58 -29.19 -4.20
C GLY A 256 -12.38 -27.93 -3.97
N GLN A 257 -13.32 -28.04 -3.04
CA GLN A 257 -14.20 -26.98 -2.60
C GLN A 257 -13.32 -25.76 -2.28
N LEU A 258 -13.47 -24.66 -3.03
CA LEU A 258 -12.82 -23.37 -2.73
C LEU A 258 -13.04 -23.09 -1.24
N LEU A 259 -11.99 -23.20 -0.44
CA LEU A 259 -12.15 -23.41 1.00
C LEU A 259 -12.87 -22.26 1.69
N PHE A 260 -12.91 -21.06 1.12
CA PHE A 260 -13.95 -20.05 1.43
C PHE A 260 -14.30 -19.21 0.19
N PRO A 261 -15.57 -18.82 -0.01
CA PRO A 261 -15.91 -17.81 -1.00
C PRO A 261 -15.30 -16.48 -0.56
N TYR A 262 -14.26 -16.01 -1.27
CA TYR A 262 -13.72 -14.63 -1.24
C TYR A 262 -14.06 -13.87 0.06
N ALA A 263 -13.25 -14.05 1.11
CA ALA A 263 -13.58 -13.62 2.47
C ALA A 263 -13.51 -12.09 2.63
N LEU A 264 -14.49 -11.39 2.07
CA LEU A 264 -14.65 -9.92 2.14
C LEU A 264 -14.91 -9.40 3.56
N ASN A 265 -15.21 -10.29 4.49
CA ASN A 265 -15.56 -9.98 5.87
C ASN A 265 -14.36 -9.85 6.81
N ASN A 266 -13.12 -9.91 6.29
CA ASN A 266 -11.91 -9.80 7.11
C ASN A 266 -11.82 -10.88 8.21
N SER A 267 -12.25 -12.12 7.91
CA SER A 267 -12.26 -13.21 8.90
C SER A 267 -10.87 -13.66 9.35
N PHE A 268 -9.85 -13.48 8.50
CA PHE A 268 -8.47 -13.86 8.78
C PHE A 268 -7.74 -12.75 9.53
N THR A 269 -7.33 -13.06 10.75
CA THR A 269 -6.69 -12.11 11.68
C THR A 269 -5.22 -12.42 11.89
N ARG A 270 -4.73 -13.61 11.53
CA ARG A 270 -3.31 -13.96 11.69
C ARG A 270 -2.78 -14.71 10.47
N LEU A 271 -1.49 -14.56 10.24
CA LEU A 271 -0.74 -15.23 9.18
C LEU A 271 0.34 -16.09 9.82
N ARG A 272 0.41 -17.38 9.49
CA ARG A 272 1.59 -18.18 9.84
C ARG A 272 2.63 -17.97 8.76
N VAL A 273 3.76 -17.38 9.17
CA VAL A 273 4.85 -16.98 8.29
C VAL A 273 6.05 -17.86 8.57
N GLU A 274 6.73 -18.26 7.50
CA GLU A 274 8.03 -18.91 7.52
C GLU A 274 9.05 -17.98 6.84
N GLY A 275 10.12 -17.64 7.54
CA GLY A 275 11.16 -16.77 6.98
C GLY A 275 12.29 -16.47 7.96
N ARG A 276 13.30 -15.73 7.49
CA ARG A 276 14.50 -15.38 8.26
C ARG A 276 14.33 -14.07 8.99
N MET A 277 14.69 -14.07 10.27
CA MET A 277 14.57 -12.92 11.16
C MET A 277 15.89 -12.66 11.88
N THR A 278 16.25 -11.39 12.08
CA THR A 278 17.37 -11.00 12.96
C THR A 278 16.97 -9.83 13.85
N ASN A 279 17.68 -9.64 14.96
CA ASN A 279 17.49 -8.46 15.78
C ASN A 279 18.20 -7.26 15.15
N VAL A 280 17.60 -6.08 15.27
CA VAL A 280 18.17 -4.81 14.80
C VAL A 280 18.00 -3.71 15.83
N TRP A 281 18.88 -2.72 15.79
CA TRP A 281 18.71 -1.45 16.49
C TRP A 281 18.12 -0.42 15.54
N ILE A 282 17.04 0.23 15.97
CA ILE A 282 16.56 1.49 15.39
C ILE A 282 17.08 2.63 16.26
N ARG A 283 17.78 3.57 15.65
CA ARG A 283 18.40 4.71 16.34
C ARG A 283 17.71 6.03 15.95
N GLU A 284 18.40 7.16 16.13
CA GLU A 284 17.94 8.49 15.74
C GLU A 284 17.56 8.63 14.25
N THR A 285 16.88 9.73 13.93
CA THR A 285 16.54 10.08 12.55
C THR A 285 17.79 10.34 11.72
N LEU A 286 17.80 9.89 10.48
CA LEU A 286 18.87 10.16 9.52
C LEU A 286 18.98 11.67 9.28
N ASP A 287 20.20 12.21 9.38
CA ASP A 287 20.48 13.60 9.03
C ASP A 287 20.34 13.86 7.53
N GLU A 288 20.38 15.12 7.10
CA GLU A 288 20.19 15.47 5.68
C GLU A 288 21.26 14.84 4.76
N LYS A 289 22.51 14.75 5.21
CA LYS A 289 23.61 14.17 4.43
C LYS A 289 23.40 12.67 4.26
N GLN A 290 23.02 11.97 5.32
CA GLN A 290 22.68 10.55 5.33
C GLN A 290 21.44 10.28 4.46
N ARG A 291 20.37 11.08 4.58
CA ARG A 291 19.18 10.96 3.72
C ARG A 291 19.52 11.17 2.25
N ASN A 292 20.32 12.19 1.92
CA ASN A 292 20.73 12.47 0.54
C ASN A 292 21.61 11.36 -0.04
N PHE A 293 22.48 10.76 0.79
CA PHE A 293 23.25 9.58 0.40
C PHE A 293 22.34 8.39 0.08
N LEU A 294 21.43 8.05 0.98
CA LEU A 294 20.46 6.96 0.78
C LEU A 294 19.54 7.20 -0.41
N ARG A 295 19.11 8.45 -0.64
CA ARG A 295 18.37 8.84 -1.85
C ARG A 295 19.15 8.57 -3.13
N LYS A 296 20.47 8.78 -3.15
CA LYS A 296 21.30 8.47 -4.33
C LYS A 296 21.40 6.96 -4.56
N VAL A 297 21.62 6.18 -3.48
CA VAL A 297 21.65 4.71 -3.52
C VAL A 297 20.32 4.12 -4.02
N THR A 298 19.20 4.70 -3.60
CA THR A 298 17.86 4.25 -4.00
C THR A 298 17.48 4.73 -5.41
N LYS A 299 17.86 5.96 -5.82
CA LYS A 299 17.59 6.52 -7.16
C LYS A 299 18.39 5.86 -8.28
N SER A 300 19.63 5.42 -8.06
CA SER A 300 20.45 4.83 -9.13
C SER A 300 20.00 3.45 -9.61
N ASN A 301 19.14 2.75 -8.85
CA ASN A 301 18.55 1.47 -9.24
C ASN A 301 17.11 1.61 -9.74
N ALA A 302 16.60 2.84 -9.72
CA ALA A 302 15.31 3.21 -10.24
C ALA A 302 15.55 3.98 -11.54
N GLN A 303 15.13 3.44 -12.67
CA GLN A 303 14.79 4.30 -13.81
C GLN A 303 13.78 5.34 -13.32
N GLU A 304 14.23 6.54 -12.93
CA GLU A 304 13.39 7.69 -12.57
C GLU A 304 12.20 7.43 -11.61
N LEU A 305 12.28 6.50 -10.65
CA LEU A 305 11.11 6.17 -9.78
C LEU A 305 10.96 7.02 -8.52
N TRP A 306 11.78 8.06 -8.33
CA TRP A 306 11.63 8.94 -7.15
C TRP A 306 11.88 10.40 -7.51
N THR A 307 10.86 11.21 -7.19
CA THR A 307 10.71 12.67 -7.32
C THR A 307 10.33 13.15 -8.72
N THR A 308 9.04 13.43 -8.95
CA THR A 308 8.70 14.69 -9.64
C THR A 308 9.40 15.82 -8.91
N GLU A 309 9.90 16.82 -9.62
CA GLU A 309 10.62 17.95 -9.01
C GLU A 309 9.80 18.69 -7.93
N ASP A 310 8.47 18.51 -7.92
CA ASP A 310 7.53 19.01 -6.90
C ASP A 310 7.48 18.20 -5.58
N ASP A 311 8.03 16.98 -5.52
CA ASP A 311 7.92 16.09 -4.35
C ASP A 311 9.07 16.31 -3.33
N LYS A 312 9.80 17.43 -3.46
CA LYS A 312 10.99 17.75 -2.64
C LYS A 312 10.65 18.32 -1.25
N THR A 313 9.38 18.63 -0.96
CA THR A 313 9.00 19.37 0.26
C THR A 313 7.84 18.81 1.08
N GLU A 314 7.00 17.89 0.57
CA GLU A 314 5.71 17.59 1.24
C GLU A 314 5.59 16.23 1.95
N ARG A 315 6.39 15.22 1.60
CA ARG A 315 6.33 13.94 2.31
C ARG A 315 7.27 13.98 3.51
N GLY A 316 6.74 14.38 4.66
CA GLY A 316 7.44 14.38 5.95
C GLY A 316 7.79 12.97 6.43
N TYR A 317 8.70 12.27 5.75
CA TYR A 317 9.19 10.96 6.18
C TYR A 317 10.34 11.15 7.19
N ALA A 318 10.16 10.66 8.42
CA ALA A 318 11.28 10.48 9.34
C ALA A 318 11.88 9.09 9.10
N TRP A 319 12.96 9.04 8.33
CA TRP A 319 13.76 7.82 8.21
C TRP A 319 14.68 7.69 9.41
N PHE A 320 14.66 6.53 10.05
CA PHE A 320 15.53 6.19 11.17
C PHE A 320 16.73 5.38 10.71
N GLN A 321 17.84 5.55 11.41
CA GLN A 321 19.02 4.71 11.24
C GLN A 321 18.69 3.29 11.68
N LEU A 322 18.97 2.31 10.81
CA LEU A 322 18.90 0.89 11.13
C LEU A 322 20.32 0.35 11.26
N CYS A 323 20.61 -0.31 12.39
CA CYS A 323 21.95 -0.75 12.77
C CYS A 323 21.96 -2.22 13.24
N SER A 324 23.11 -2.87 13.08
CA SER A 324 23.34 -4.23 13.59
C SER A 324 23.37 -4.22 15.12
N ILE A 325 22.95 -5.32 15.74
CA ILE A 325 23.17 -5.53 17.18
C ILE A 325 24.66 -5.67 17.50
N ALA A 326 25.40 -6.38 16.64
CA ALA A 326 26.82 -6.67 16.85
C ALA A 326 27.69 -5.43 16.63
N GLU A 327 27.34 -4.60 15.63
CA GLU A 327 28.08 -3.39 15.28
C GLU A 327 27.15 -2.14 15.18
N PRO A 328 26.66 -1.61 16.32
CA PRO A 328 25.68 -0.51 16.33
C PRO A 328 26.18 0.83 15.75
N SER A 329 27.50 0.96 15.54
CA SER A 329 28.12 2.13 14.89
C SER A 329 27.90 2.14 13.38
N ILE A 330 27.59 1.01 12.76
CA ILE A 330 27.33 0.91 11.33
C ILE A 330 25.85 1.18 11.05
N ILE A 331 25.58 2.19 10.22
CA ILE A 331 24.24 2.42 9.66
C ILE A 331 24.09 1.46 8.49
N ALA A 332 23.37 0.37 8.73
CA ALA A 332 23.23 -0.74 7.81
C ALA A 332 22.06 -0.59 6.82
N GLY A 333 21.19 0.39 7.09
CA GLY A 333 19.91 0.54 6.42
C GLY A 333 19.14 1.78 6.86
N TRP A 334 17.89 1.82 6.44
CA TRP A 334 16.90 2.78 6.93
C TRP A 334 15.64 2.06 7.39
N ALA A 335 14.92 2.71 8.30
CA ALA A 335 13.66 2.23 8.85
C ALA A 335 12.61 3.35 8.89
N VAL A 336 11.35 2.96 8.79
CA VAL A 336 10.18 3.80 9.06
C VAL A 336 9.32 3.06 10.06
N LEU A 337 8.95 3.74 11.14
CA LEU A 337 8.08 3.20 12.19
C LEU A 337 6.65 3.71 12.00
N ASP A 338 5.68 2.84 12.31
CA ASP A 338 4.26 3.21 12.28
C ASP A 338 3.94 4.20 13.42
N ASN A 339 4.49 3.94 14.62
CA ASN A 339 4.37 4.79 15.81
C ASN A 339 5.74 5.31 16.28
N LEU A 340 5.94 6.62 16.19
CA LEU A 340 7.18 7.28 16.63
C LEU A 340 7.39 7.26 18.15
N GLU A 341 6.31 7.14 18.92
CA GLU A 341 6.36 7.12 20.39
C GLU A 341 7.04 5.87 20.95
N MET A 342 7.28 4.85 20.10
CA MET A 342 8.02 3.66 20.48
C MET A 342 9.51 3.93 20.75
N ILE A 343 10.07 4.95 20.13
CA ILE A 343 11.48 5.29 20.28
C ILE A 343 11.67 5.98 21.63
N ARG A 344 12.56 5.42 22.46
CA ARG A 344 12.89 5.96 23.79
C ARG A 344 14.32 6.48 23.79
N PHE A 345 14.51 7.59 24.50
CA PHE A 345 15.85 8.10 24.80
C PHE A 345 16.53 7.19 25.82
N ASP A 346 17.69 6.66 25.48
CA ASP A 346 18.56 5.96 26.42
C ASP A 346 19.57 6.96 27.01
N PRO A 347 19.45 7.35 28.29
CA PRO A 347 20.34 8.30 28.93
C PRO A 347 21.78 7.77 29.08
N THR A 348 21.98 6.45 29.02
CA THR A 348 23.29 5.80 29.17
C THR A 348 24.13 6.00 27.93
N THR A 349 23.54 5.72 26.77
CA THR A 349 24.20 5.87 25.46
C THR A 349 24.03 7.26 24.86
N LYS A 350 23.23 8.12 25.50
CA LYS A 350 22.85 9.47 25.05
C LYS A 350 22.28 9.46 23.64
N ASP A 351 21.50 8.43 23.33
CA ASP A 351 20.95 8.20 22.01
C ASP A 351 19.56 7.56 22.14
N TYR A 352 18.74 7.74 21.12
CA TYR A 352 17.46 7.08 21.01
C TYR A 352 17.68 5.67 20.49
N ARG A 353 17.16 4.65 21.19
CA ARG A 353 17.32 3.26 20.76
C ARG A 353 16.05 2.45 20.98
N LEU A 354 15.70 1.67 19.97
CA LEU A 354 14.62 0.70 20.02
C LEU A 354 15.14 -0.61 19.40
N ARG A 355 15.05 -1.71 20.15
CA ARG A 355 15.40 -3.05 19.65
C ARG A 355 14.16 -3.68 19.06
N LEU A 356 14.23 -4.08 17.79
CA LEU A 356 13.15 -4.77 17.08
C LEU A 356 13.68 -6.04 16.42
N VAL A 357 12.75 -6.89 15.97
CA VAL A 357 13.07 -8.00 15.08
C VAL A 357 12.79 -7.56 13.65
N ALA A 358 13.74 -7.76 12.75
CA ALA A 358 13.59 -7.52 11.32
C ALA A 358 13.36 -8.84 10.60
N LEU A 359 12.25 -8.97 9.88
CA LEU A 359 11.94 -10.10 9.00
C LEU A 359 12.36 -9.77 7.57
N HIS A 360 13.08 -10.68 6.91
CA HIS A 360 13.45 -10.54 5.49
C HIS A 360 12.27 -10.89 4.58
N VAL A 361 11.65 -9.87 3.98
CA VAL A 361 10.46 -10.04 3.14
C VAL A 361 10.81 -10.29 1.68
N SER A 362 11.70 -9.47 1.11
CA SER A 362 12.15 -9.63 -0.26
C SER A 362 13.56 -9.12 -0.48
N THR A 363 14.25 -9.69 -1.46
CA THR A 363 15.56 -9.23 -1.91
C THR A 363 15.45 -8.44 -3.23
N ARG A 364 15.98 -7.23 -3.23
CA ARG A 364 16.24 -6.43 -4.43
C ARG A 364 17.64 -6.76 -4.94
N THR A 365 17.77 -7.27 -6.16
CA THR A 365 19.07 -7.59 -6.77
C THR A 365 19.54 -6.50 -7.73
N GLY A 366 20.86 -6.36 -7.92
CA GLY A 366 21.40 -5.51 -8.98
C GLY A 366 21.72 -4.07 -8.58
N ILE A 367 21.92 -3.81 -7.28
CA ILE A 367 22.15 -2.45 -6.76
C ILE A 367 23.60 -2.02 -6.97
N LEU A 368 23.85 -0.95 -7.71
CA LEU A 368 25.22 -0.50 -8.04
C LEU A 368 26.03 -0.07 -6.79
N GLY A 369 27.16 -0.75 -6.55
CA GLY A 369 27.94 -0.71 -5.31
C GLY A 369 28.82 0.52 -5.08
N GLY A 370 29.25 1.21 -6.14
CA GLY A 370 30.01 2.47 -6.04
C GLY A 370 29.25 3.59 -5.29
N ILE A 371 27.94 3.40 -5.08
CA ILE A 371 27.04 4.37 -4.45
C ILE A 371 26.78 4.00 -2.98
N VAL A 372 26.90 2.71 -2.58
CA VAL A 372 26.58 2.21 -1.23
C VAL A 372 27.71 2.44 -0.21
N TYR A 373 28.97 2.51 -0.65
CA TYR A 373 30.12 2.58 0.26
C TYR A 373 30.96 3.87 0.15
N GLY A 374 30.52 4.86 -0.63
CA GLY A 374 31.24 6.13 -0.80
C GLY A 374 32.66 6.00 -1.39
N GLN A 375 33.02 4.82 -1.90
CA GLN A 375 34.31 4.57 -2.54
C GLN A 375 34.16 4.70 -4.06
N LEU A 376 34.79 5.74 -4.63
CA LEU A 376 34.87 6.01 -6.07
C LEU A 376 35.47 4.86 -6.92
N GLY A 377 35.91 3.75 -6.31
CA GLY A 377 36.67 2.69 -6.98
C GLY A 377 35.88 1.47 -7.50
N ASN A 378 34.62 1.26 -7.10
CA ASN A 378 33.90 0.00 -7.39
C ASN A 378 32.62 0.19 -8.21
N LEU A 379 32.76 0.84 -9.38
CA LEU A 379 31.69 1.05 -10.36
C LEU A 379 31.17 -0.23 -11.06
N GLY A 380 31.70 -1.41 -10.73
CA GLY A 380 31.37 -2.69 -11.39
C GLY A 380 30.66 -3.75 -10.54
N HIS A 381 30.48 -3.56 -9.22
CA HIS A 381 29.86 -4.56 -8.35
C HIS A 381 28.40 -4.23 -8.06
N THR A 382 27.51 -5.20 -8.23
CA THR A 382 26.13 -5.11 -7.77
C THR A 382 25.98 -5.74 -6.38
N HIS A 383 25.11 -5.18 -5.56
CA HIS A 383 24.76 -5.65 -4.23
C HIS A 383 23.28 -5.97 -4.16
N ASN A 384 22.91 -6.69 -3.10
CA ASN A 384 21.52 -6.93 -2.75
C ASN A 384 21.09 -5.92 -1.70
N ALA A 385 19.81 -5.54 -1.71
CA ALA A 385 19.18 -4.92 -0.55
C ALA A 385 17.97 -5.74 -0.13
N PHE A 386 17.75 -5.84 1.17
CA PHE A 386 16.67 -6.61 1.76
C PHE A 386 15.58 -5.64 2.21
N ASP A 387 14.38 -5.83 1.66
CA ASP A 387 13.16 -5.26 2.20
C ASP A 387 12.79 -6.03 3.46
N ILE A 388 12.51 -5.29 4.53
CA ILE A 388 12.24 -5.88 5.83
C ILE A 388 10.96 -5.34 6.45
N LEU A 389 10.31 -6.18 7.26
CA LEU A 389 9.32 -5.75 8.23
C LEU A 389 9.94 -5.65 9.60
N LEU A 390 9.58 -4.60 10.33
CA LEU A 390 9.97 -4.41 11.71
C LEU A 390 8.85 -4.94 12.60
N LEU A 391 9.23 -5.84 13.51
CA LEU A 391 8.33 -6.64 14.30
C LEU A 391 8.62 -6.47 15.79
N GLU A 392 7.54 -6.35 16.57
CA GLU A 392 7.55 -6.37 18.03
C GLU A 392 6.92 -7.68 18.53
N LYS A 393 7.64 -8.41 19.37
CA LYS A 393 7.13 -9.65 19.97
C LYS A 393 6.09 -9.32 21.02
N THR A 394 4.98 -10.05 21.04
CA THR A 394 3.96 -9.86 22.08
C THR A 394 4.39 -10.53 23.40
N GLU A 395 4.08 -9.90 24.54
CA GLU A 395 4.52 -10.38 25.87
C GLU A 395 3.69 -11.56 26.41
N ASN A 396 2.53 -11.85 25.82
CA ASN A 396 1.44 -12.58 26.49
C ASN A 396 1.13 -13.99 25.94
N THR A 397 1.92 -14.54 25.03
CA THR A 397 1.62 -15.86 24.44
C THR A 397 2.81 -16.81 24.47
N SER A 398 2.52 -18.10 24.71
CA SER A 398 3.49 -19.20 24.59
C SER A 398 3.85 -19.50 23.12
N GLN A 399 3.14 -18.88 22.17
CA GLN A 399 3.38 -18.94 20.74
C GLN A 399 4.22 -17.73 20.31
N ASP A 400 5.07 -17.91 19.30
CA ASP A 400 5.86 -16.84 18.70
C ASP A 400 4.95 -15.90 17.88
N GLU A 401 4.26 -14.98 18.56
CA GLU A 401 3.38 -13.98 17.95
C GLU A 401 4.05 -12.60 17.87
N TYR A 402 3.95 -11.98 16.70
CA TYR A 402 4.58 -10.71 16.39
C TYR A 402 3.59 -9.71 15.80
N LYS A 403 3.72 -8.46 16.21
CA LYS A 403 3.04 -7.31 15.60
C LYS A 403 3.99 -6.60 14.64
N ARG A 404 3.48 -6.19 13.50
CA ARG A 404 4.15 -5.23 12.62
C ARG A 404 4.14 -3.85 13.27
N VAL A 405 5.30 -3.21 13.29
CA VAL A 405 5.49 -1.86 13.84
C VAL A 405 6.21 -0.92 12.88
N GLY A 406 6.55 -1.40 11.68
CA GLY A 406 7.16 -0.61 10.62
C GLY A 406 7.77 -1.46 9.53
N MET A 407 8.56 -0.81 8.69
CA MET A 407 9.29 -1.44 7.61
C MET A 407 10.66 -0.76 7.40
N GLY A 408 11.52 -1.37 6.60
CA GLY A 408 12.81 -0.77 6.27
C GLY A 408 13.49 -1.44 5.09
N CYS A 409 14.73 -1.02 4.88
CA CYS A 409 15.61 -1.60 3.88
C CYS A 409 17.03 -1.72 4.44
N VAL A 410 17.65 -2.87 4.23
CA VAL A 410 19.04 -3.17 4.61
C VAL A 410 19.87 -3.34 3.35
N PHE A 411 21.02 -2.70 3.28
CA PHE A 411 21.95 -2.82 2.14
C PHE A 411 23.41 -3.04 2.58
N ASP A 412 23.69 -2.99 3.88
CA ASP A 412 25.01 -3.31 4.41
C ASP A 412 25.25 -4.81 4.50
N MET A 413 26.46 -5.22 4.12
CA MET A 413 26.85 -6.64 4.05
C MET A 413 26.92 -7.33 5.41
N THR A 414 27.09 -6.60 6.52
CA THR A 414 27.19 -7.18 7.86
C THR A 414 25.86 -7.78 8.28
N ILE A 415 24.79 -6.98 8.24
CA ILE A 415 23.43 -7.46 8.55
C ILE A 415 22.94 -8.45 7.49
N ILE A 416 23.25 -8.24 6.21
CA ILE A 416 22.89 -9.22 5.17
C ILE A 416 23.47 -10.60 5.49
N ARG A 417 24.72 -10.67 5.97
CA ARG A 417 25.33 -11.93 6.39
C ARG A 417 24.71 -12.49 7.67
N GLU A 418 24.23 -11.64 8.58
CA GLU A 418 23.46 -12.09 9.75
C GLU A 418 22.19 -12.81 9.28
N PHE A 419 21.36 -12.17 8.44
CA PHE A 419 20.19 -12.82 7.84
C PHE A 419 20.53 -14.12 7.11
N GLN A 420 21.67 -14.20 6.42
CA GLN A 420 22.09 -15.41 5.71
C GLN A 420 22.53 -16.55 6.61
N LYS A 421 22.90 -16.28 7.87
CA LYS A 421 23.27 -17.31 8.86
C LYS A 421 22.05 -17.87 9.59
N GLU A 422 20.97 -17.10 9.67
CA GLU A 422 19.74 -17.51 10.33
C GLU A 422 19.00 -18.58 9.53
N LEU A 423 18.42 -19.54 10.26
CA LEU A 423 17.50 -20.53 9.71
C LEU A 423 16.10 -19.91 9.57
N ASP A 424 15.29 -20.46 8.66
CA ASP A 424 13.88 -20.10 8.60
C ASP A 424 13.19 -20.48 9.92
N VAL A 425 12.45 -19.53 10.46
CA VAL A 425 11.62 -19.70 11.66
C VAL A 425 10.15 -19.58 11.28
N GLN A 426 9.30 -20.31 12.00
CA GLN A 426 7.86 -20.20 11.86
C GLN A 426 7.28 -19.40 13.03
N PHE A 427 6.44 -18.42 12.71
CA PHE A 427 5.81 -17.53 13.69
C PHE A 427 4.45 -17.05 13.19
N GLU A 428 3.66 -16.42 14.07
CA GLU A 428 2.38 -15.82 13.71
C GLU A 428 2.50 -14.29 13.66
N LEU A 429 2.13 -13.72 12.51
CA LEU A 429 1.99 -12.28 12.33
C LEU A 429 0.53 -11.89 12.58
N ILE A 430 0.30 -11.04 13.58
CA ILE A 430 -1.05 -10.75 14.11
C ILE A 430 -1.53 -9.33 13.85
#